data_AF-A0AAU4XUC9-F1
#
_entry.id   AF-A0AAU4XUC9-F1
#
_cell.length_a   1.000
_cell.length_b   1.000
_cell.length_c   1.000
_cell.angle_alpha   90.00
_cell.angle_beta   90.00
_cell.angle_gamma   90.00
#
_symmetry.space_group_name_H-M   'P 1'
#
loop_
_entity.id
_entity.type
_entity.pdbx_description
1 polymer ?
#
loop_
_entity_poly.entity_id
_entity_poly.type
_entity_poly.pdbx_seq_one_letter_code
_entity_poly.pdbx_strand_id
1 'polypeptide(L)'
;MTVFAGLNKKHNFVVTIRDADVVAAALRQALAEAEPEERTGLERAVTLVESTAAAAETQVRARWVRSRLAAVGFRGDITSVAAVKALREAEPKLSLLAAVQLQREATNHPE
;
A
#
# COMPACT_ATOMS: atom_id res chain seq x y z
N MET A 1 -37.94 1.30 3.82
CA MET A 1 -37.51 1.91 5.09
C MET A 1 -37.31 0.79 6.09
N THR A 2 -36.13 0.18 6.10
CA THR A 2 -35.79 -0.92 7.00
C THR A 2 -34.45 -0.61 7.65
N VAL A 3 -34.46 -0.66 8.98
CA VAL A 3 -33.52 -0.06 9.91
C VAL A 3 -32.21 -0.86 9.96
N PHE A 4 -31.09 -0.30 9.48
CA PHE A 4 -29.74 -0.84 9.69
C PHE A 4 -29.19 -0.42 11.06
N ALA A 5 -29.81 -0.91 12.13
CA ALA A 5 -29.22 -0.85 13.46
C ALA A 5 -28.36 -2.12 13.66
N GLY A 6 -27.03 -1.95 13.72
CA GLY A 6 -26.14 -2.90 14.41
C GLY A 6 -25.22 -3.81 13.58
N LEU A 7 -24.90 -3.51 12.31
CA LEU A 7 -23.92 -4.29 11.56
C LEU A 7 -22.48 -3.85 11.89
N ASN A 8 -21.66 -4.81 12.30
CA ASN A 8 -20.24 -4.72 12.64
C ASN A 8 -19.49 -3.70 11.75
N LYS A 9 -19.04 -2.56 12.32
CA LYS A 9 -18.26 -1.51 11.63
C LYS A 9 -16.88 -1.97 11.16
N LYS A 10 -16.53 -3.24 11.38
CA LYS A 10 -15.23 -3.80 11.00
C LYS A 10 -15.24 -4.30 9.57
N HIS A 11 -14.23 -3.92 8.79
CA HIS A 11 -14.05 -4.36 7.41
C HIS A 11 -12.99 -5.46 7.32
N ASN A 12 -13.14 -6.29 6.29
CA ASN A 12 -12.23 -7.38 5.96
C ASN A 12 -11.31 -7.06 4.77
N PHE A 13 -11.35 -5.83 4.26
CA PHE A 13 -10.65 -5.45 3.03
C PHE A 13 -9.88 -4.14 3.20
N VAL A 14 -8.79 -4.00 2.44
CA VAL A 14 -8.06 -2.74 2.25
C VAL A 14 -8.11 -2.44 0.76
N VAL A 15 -8.57 -1.23 0.40
CA VAL A 15 -8.66 -0.81 -1.00
C VAL A 15 -7.33 -0.19 -1.41
N THR A 16 -6.73 -0.70 -2.47
CA THR A 16 -5.50 -0.16 -3.04
C THR A 16 -5.87 0.83 -4.14
N ILE A 17 -5.40 2.08 -4.02
CA ILE A 17 -5.53 3.10 -5.07
C ILE A 17 -4.21 3.18 -5.84
N ARG A 18 -4.27 3.17 -7.17
CA ARG A 18 -3.10 3.07 -8.07
C ARG A 18 -2.86 4.37 -8.83
N ASP A 19 -2.34 5.37 -8.14
CA ASP A 19 -2.00 6.65 -8.78
C ASP A 19 -0.72 6.56 -9.62
N ALA A 20 0.13 5.56 -9.37
CA ALA A 20 1.36 5.36 -10.12
C ALA A 20 1.14 5.15 -11.64
N ASP A 21 0.01 4.55 -12.04
CA ASP A 21 -0.34 4.38 -13.45
C ASP A 21 -0.65 5.71 -14.15
N VAL A 22 -1.32 6.62 -13.43
CA VAL A 22 -1.62 7.97 -13.92
C VAL A 22 -0.33 8.77 -14.07
N VAL A 23 0.57 8.68 -13.11
CA VAL A 23 1.89 9.33 -13.16
C VAL A 23 2.75 8.74 -14.29
N ALA A 24 2.75 7.42 -14.47
CA ALA A 24 3.47 6.77 -15.56
C ALA A 24 2.97 7.24 -16.93
N ALA A 25 1.65 7.41 -17.09
CA ALA A 25 1.06 7.93 -18.32
C ALA A 25 1.49 9.38 -18.59
N ALA A 26 1.47 10.25 -17.57
CA ALA A 26 1.93 11.63 -17.69
C ALA A 26 3.42 11.72 -18.06
N LEU A 27 4.28 10.89 -17.44
CA LEU A 27 5.71 10.86 -17.74
C LEU A 27 6.02 10.33 -19.13
N ARG A 28 5.27 9.33 -19.62
CA ARG A 28 5.41 8.86 -21.01
C ARG A 28 5.05 9.93 -22.02
N GLN A 29 4.01 10.72 -21.75
CA GLN A 29 3.67 11.86 -22.60
C GLN A 29 4.78 12.91 -22.59
N ALA A 30 5.26 13.29 -21.40
CA ALA A 30 6.36 14.25 -21.28
C ALA A 30 7.63 13.78 -22.02
N LEU A 31 7.96 12.49 -21.93
CA LEU A 31 9.09 11.91 -22.64
C LEU A 31 8.92 11.92 -24.18
N ALA A 32 7.69 11.78 -24.67
CA ALA A 32 7.41 11.86 -26.11
C ALA A 32 7.62 13.28 -26.66
N GLU A 33 7.44 14.30 -25.82
CA GLU A 33 7.59 15.72 -26.16
C GLU A 33 8.93 16.32 -25.72
N ALA A 34 9.78 15.54 -25.05
CA ALA A 34 10.99 16.03 -24.40
C ALA A 34 12.09 16.45 -25.39
N GLU A 35 12.71 17.59 -25.09
CA GLU A 35 13.96 18.02 -25.72
C GLU A 35 15.11 17.06 -25.38
N PRO A 36 16.16 16.97 -26.21
CA PRO A 36 17.25 16.00 -26.02
C PRO A 36 17.94 16.08 -24.65
N GLU A 37 17.98 17.28 -24.07
CA GLU A 37 18.65 17.59 -22.80
C GLU A 37 17.92 16.98 -21.59
N GLU A 38 16.60 16.91 -21.62
CA GLU A 38 15.77 16.37 -20.54
C GLU A 38 15.46 14.87 -20.72
N ARG A 39 15.63 14.36 -21.94
CA ARG A 39 15.23 13.01 -22.35
C ARG A 39 15.82 11.92 -21.46
N THR A 40 17.12 11.94 -21.20
CA THR A 40 17.78 10.91 -20.37
C THR A 40 17.23 10.90 -18.95
N GLY A 41 16.91 12.06 -18.39
CA GLY A 41 16.31 12.17 -17.06
C GLY A 41 14.89 11.58 -17.03
N LEU A 42 14.08 11.91 -18.02
CA LEU A 42 12.71 11.43 -18.15
C LEU A 42 12.63 9.92 -18.42
N GLU A 43 13.55 9.34 -19.20
CA GLU A 43 13.64 7.88 -19.41
C GLU A 43 13.88 7.14 -18.09
N ARG A 44 14.76 7.68 -17.23
CA ARG A 44 15.00 7.13 -15.89
C ARG A 44 13.77 7.29 -14.99
N ALA A 45 13.10 8.44 -15.05
CA ALA A 45 11.88 8.70 -14.28
C ALA A 45 10.74 7.73 -14.68
N VAL A 46 10.51 7.53 -15.99
CA VAL A 46 9.53 6.56 -16.51
C VAL A 46 9.85 5.16 -15.99
N THR A 47 11.10 4.71 -16.14
CA THR A 47 11.53 3.38 -15.69
C THR A 47 11.25 3.18 -14.19
N LEU A 48 11.55 4.19 -13.36
CA LEU A 48 11.32 4.13 -11.92
C LEU A 48 9.82 4.04 -11.59
N VAL A 49 8.99 4.89 -12.21
CA VAL A 49 7.55 4.90 -11.92
C VAL A 49 6.86 3.65 -12.45
N GLU A 50 7.26 3.13 -13.61
CA GLU A 50 6.73 1.87 -14.15
C GLU A 50 7.07 0.68 -13.26
N SER A 51 8.29 0.61 -12.71
CA SER A 51 8.63 -0.42 -11.71
C SER A 51 7.75 -0.33 -10.46
N THR A 52 7.36 0.88 -10.06
CA THR A 52 6.48 1.11 -8.91
C THR A 52 5.03 0.73 -9.22
N ALA A 53 4.56 1.07 -10.42
CA ALA A 53 3.22 0.73 -10.90
C ALA A 53 3.05 -0.79 -11.03
N ALA A 54 4.08 -1.49 -11.50
CA ALA A 54 4.12 -2.94 -11.64
C ALA A 54 4.15 -3.72 -10.32
N ALA A 55 4.29 -3.05 -9.17
CA ALA A 55 4.31 -3.72 -7.87
C ALA A 55 3.00 -4.50 -7.61
N ALA A 56 3.13 -5.79 -7.33
CA ALA A 56 2.00 -6.66 -7.00
C ALA A 56 1.20 -6.11 -5.81
N GLU A 57 -0.11 -6.33 -5.79
CA GLU A 57 -0.98 -5.79 -4.75
C GLU A 57 -0.57 -6.20 -3.34
N THR A 58 -0.10 -7.45 -3.18
CA THR A 58 0.41 -7.97 -1.90
C THR A 58 1.65 -7.20 -1.41
N GLN A 59 2.52 -6.74 -2.31
CA GLN A 59 3.66 -5.90 -1.95
C GLN A 59 3.23 -4.51 -1.51
N VAL A 60 2.23 -3.92 -2.17
CA VAL A 60 1.68 -2.62 -1.78
C VAL A 60 1.03 -2.71 -0.39
N ARG A 61 0.24 -3.75 -0.14
CA ARG A 61 -0.36 -4.01 1.17
C ARG A 61 0.70 -4.26 2.24
N ALA A 62 1.77 -5.00 1.93
CA ALA A 62 2.90 -5.21 2.85
C ALA A 62 3.55 -3.88 3.28
N ARG A 63 3.84 -2.98 2.32
CA ARG A 63 4.37 -1.63 2.62
C ARG A 63 3.39 -0.81 3.45
N TRP A 64 2.10 -0.88 3.12
CA TRP A 64 1.05 -0.21 3.89
C TRP A 64 1.00 -0.70 5.35
N VAL A 65 1.09 -2.02 5.59
CA VAL A 65 1.14 -2.58 6.96
C VAL A 65 2.33 -2.01 7.74
N ARG A 66 3.53 -2.02 7.16
CA ARG A 66 4.72 -1.46 7.80
C ARG A 66 4.56 0.02 8.11
N SER A 67 4.00 0.79 7.18
CA SER A 67 3.70 2.21 7.39
C SER A 67 2.73 2.43 8.56
N ARG A 68 1.67 1.61 8.67
CA ARG A 68 0.71 1.69 9.80
C ARG A 68 1.33 1.32 11.14
N LEU A 69 2.17 0.29 11.18
CA LEU A 69 2.92 -0.07 12.38
C LEU A 69 3.87 1.04 12.81
N ALA A 70 4.61 1.62 11.85
CA ALA A 70 5.51 2.75 12.12
C ALA A 70 4.76 3.99 12.64
N ALA A 71 3.55 4.26 12.12
CA ALA A 71 2.71 5.39 12.53
C ALA A 71 2.29 5.33 14.01
N VAL A 72 2.15 4.12 14.57
CA VAL A 72 1.90 3.91 16.02
C VAL A 72 3.18 3.62 16.80
N GLY A 73 4.36 3.79 16.19
CA GLY A 73 5.65 3.61 16.84
C GLY A 73 6.03 2.16 17.11
N PHE A 74 5.34 1.18 16.50
CA PHE A 74 5.67 -0.23 16.68
C PHE A 74 6.99 -0.57 15.97
N ARG A 75 7.97 -1.05 16.73
CA ARG A 75 9.31 -1.45 16.25
C ARG A 75 9.66 -2.92 16.55
N GLY A 76 8.68 -3.69 17.01
CA GLY A 76 8.85 -5.10 17.33
C GLY A 76 8.85 -5.99 16.09
N ASP A 77 8.97 -7.29 16.32
CA ASP A 77 8.86 -8.29 15.26
C ASP A 77 7.46 -8.28 14.61
N ILE A 78 7.42 -8.11 13.29
CA ILE A 78 6.20 -8.09 12.50
C ILE A 78 5.45 -9.42 12.57
N THR A 79 6.10 -10.54 12.88
CA THR A 79 5.44 -11.86 13.04
C THR A 79 4.69 -12.00 14.37
N SER A 80 4.91 -11.09 15.31
CA SER A 80 4.34 -11.17 16.65
C SER A 80 2.84 -10.82 16.71
N VAL A 81 2.13 -11.36 17.71
CA VAL A 81 0.75 -10.95 18.02
C VAL A 81 0.68 -9.45 18.39
N ALA A 82 1.76 -8.90 18.93
CA ALA A 82 1.86 -7.47 19.22
C ALA A 82 1.78 -6.61 17.95
N ALA A 83 2.31 -7.08 16.81
CA ALA A 83 2.17 -6.41 15.52
C ALA A 83 0.70 -6.40 15.06
N VAL A 84 -0.03 -7.50 15.21
CA VAL A 84 -1.47 -7.55 14.88
C VAL A 84 -2.27 -6.58 15.75
N LYS A 85 -1.93 -6.48 17.04
CA LYS A 85 -2.55 -5.54 17.95
C LYS A 85 -2.26 -4.09 17.53
N ALA A 86 -0.99 -3.76 17.28
CA ALA A 86 -0.56 -2.44 16.83
C ALA A 86 -1.21 -2.05 15.49
N LEU A 87 -1.35 -2.98 14.55
CA LEU A 87 -2.05 -2.73 13.28
C LEU A 87 -3.53 -2.37 13.51
N ARG A 88 -4.20 -3.03 14.45
CA ARG A 88 -5.60 -2.72 14.80
C ARG A 88 -5.74 -1.48 15.68
N GLU A 89 -4.68 -1.04 16.35
CA GLU A 89 -4.63 0.27 17.01
C GLU A 89 -4.50 1.38 15.96
N ALA A 90 -3.64 1.18 14.96
CA ALA A 90 -3.48 2.09 13.82
C ALA A 90 -4.75 2.16 12.95
N GLU A 91 -5.47 1.05 12.81
CA GLU A 91 -6.68 0.93 12.00
C GLU A 91 -7.82 0.25 12.79
N PRO A 92 -8.58 1.00 13.63
CA PRO A 92 -9.55 0.43 14.57
C PRO A 92 -10.73 -0.32 13.94
N LYS A 93 -11.04 -0.02 12.67
CA LYS A 93 -12.10 -0.67 11.91
C LYS A 93 -11.63 -1.95 11.23
N LEU A 94 -10.37 -2.33 11.36
CA LEU A 94 -9.87 -3.54 10.75
C LEU A 94 -10.30 -4.77 11.58
N SER A 95 -10.87 -5.78 10.92
CA SER A 95 -11.21 -7.02 11.60
C SER A 95 -9.95 -7.77 12.04
N LEU A 96 -10.07 -8.66 13.03
CA LEU A 96 -8.92 -9.49 13.44
C LEU A 96 -8.43 -10.38 12.30
N LEU A 97 -9.36 -10.97 11.54
CA LEU A 97 -9.03 -11.83 10.40
C LEU A 97 -8.22 -11.06 9.34
N ALA A 98 -8.67 -9.86 8.97
CA ALA A 98 -7.96 -9.04 8.00
C ALA A 98 -6.59 -8.61 8.51
N ALA A 99 -6.47 -8.29 9.81
CA ALA A 99 -5.20 -7.89 10.40
C ALA A 99 -4.16 -9.03 10.33
N VAL A 100 -4.60 -10.26 10.60
CA VAL A 100 -3.75 -11.46 10.49
C VAL A 100 -3.38 -11.76 9.03
N GLN A 101 -4.32 -11.61 8.09
CA GLN A 101 -4.03 -11.80 6.66
C GLN A 101 -3.02 -10.79 6.14
N LEU A 102 -3.21 -9.51 6.45
CA LEU A 102 -2.30 -8.43 6.08
C LEU A 102 -0.92 -8.59 6.70
N GLN A 103 -0.84 -9.04 7.96
CA GLN A 103 0.43 -9.38 8.61
C GLN A 103 1.17 -10.48 7.84
N ARG A 104 0.47 -11.56 7.46
CA ARG A 104 1.07 -12.67 6.68
C ARG A 104 1.57 -12.20 5.31
N GLU A 105 0.79 -11.39 4.61
CA GLU A 105 1.23 -10.76 3.35
C GLU A 105 2.52 -9.95 3.56
N ALA A 106 2.61 -9.18 4.64
CA ALA A 106 3.79 -8.41 4.97
C ALA A 106 5.01 -9.29 5.31
N THR A 107 4.82 -10.41 6.01
CA THR A 107 5.90 -11.37 6.30
C THR A 107 6.41 -12.06 5.03
N ASN A 108 5.53 -12.38 4.08
CA ASN A 108 5.89 -13.06 2.84
C ASN A 108 6.55 -12.13 1.80
N HIS A 109 6.49 -10.81 2.00
CA HIS A 109 7.12 -9.81 1.14
C HIS A 109 8.08 -8.94 1.95
N PRO A 110 9.27 -9.47 2.32
CA PRO A 110 10.33 -8.67 2.93
C PRO A 110 10.77 -7.54 1.97
N GLU A 111 11.27 -6.44 2.54
CA GLU A 111 11.84 -5.33 1.77
C GLU A 111 13.17 -5.68 1.13
#